data_AF-A0A847I419-F1
#
_entry.id   AF-A0A847I419-F1
#
_cell.length_a   1.000
_cell.length_b   1.000
_cell.length_c   1.000
_cell.angle_alpha   90.00
_cell.angle_beta   90.00
_cell.angle_gamma   90.00
#
_symmetry.space_group_name_H-M   'P 1'
#
loop_
_entity.id
_entity.type
_entity.pdbx_description
1 polymer ?
#
loop_
_entity_poly.entity_id
_entity_poly.type
_entity_poly.pdbx_seq_one_letter_code
_entity_poly.pdbx_strand_id
1 'polypeptide(L)'
;MTSTPPALPPDIPQYFIPARQTGRILYKPMLFGCANVHFRDSKAGVEHDTAACYLAPLGSGPGGVDWNAAEPSDFSDTDLKTRPDSGGTFAALPPEATRAAFFKSCTGSFADMVFRTASLKLLRSPQFKQVSKVGESERDFRLRLQQSAREQRDEQVEKLRNKYAPKVAALRDRISRAEQAVQVQKSQASAAKLQTAVSAGAALLGALTGRKVASAGNVGRVATAARGAGRAAREAGDVERAEQRVAVLERQLHELQAQFEREVEELAARLNPQTERLEEVTVRPRKADVRVRAVVLAWAPLPQ
;
A
#
# COMPACT_ATOMS: atom_id res chain seq x y z
N MET A 1 -16.33 17.71 -55.95
CA MET A 1 -16.73 16.51 -55.20
C MET A 1 -17.24 15.48 -56.18
N THR A 2 -16.94 14.21 -55.97
CA THR A 2 -17.38 13.13 -56.88
C THR A 2 -18.29 12.15 -56.14
N SER A 3 -19.20 11.47 -56.86
CA SER A 3 -20.07 10.42 -56.33
C SER A 3 -19.39 9.04 -56.28
N THR A 4 -18.20 8.92 -56.88
CA THR A 4 -17.33 7.76 -56.82
C THR A 4 -15.95 8.13 -56.27
N PRO A 5 -15.28 7.21 -55.56
CA PRO A 5 -13.92 7.45 -55.09
C PRO A 5 -12.97 7.68 -56.27
N PRO A 6 -11.99 8.61 -56.17
CA PRO A 6 -10.97 8.81 -57.19
C PRO A 6 -10.22 7.52 -57.52
N ALA A 7 -9.97 7.27 -58.80
CA ALA A 7 -9.16 6.14 -59.24
C ALA A 7 -7.69 6.34 -58.81
N LEU A 8 -7.10 5.28 -58.27
CA LEU A 8 -5.73 5.28 -57.77
C LEU A 8 -4.89 4.22 -58.49
N PRO A 9 -3.57 4.44 -58.58
CA PRO A 9 -2.62 3.40 -58.96
C PRO A 9 -2.81 2.12 -58.12
N PRO A 10 -2.64 0.92 -58.71
CA PRO A 10 -2.92 -0.35 -58.04
C PRO A 10 -2.03 -0.64 -56.82
N ASP A 11 -0.88 0.02 -56.72
CA ASP A 11 0.08 -0.04 -55.63
C ASP A 11 -0.28 0.85 -54.42
N ILE A 12 -1.36 1.65 -54.53
CA ILE A 12 -1.83 2.53 -53.45
C ILE A 12 -3.16 1.99 -52.93
N PRO A 13 -3.15 1.24 -51.82
CA PRO A 13 -4.38 0.70 -51.27
C PRO A 13 -5.25 1.82 -50.69
N GLN A 14 -6.53 1.77 -51.03
CA GLN A 14 -7.54 2.73 -50.62
C GLN A 14 -8.54 2.06 -49.68
N TYR A 15 -8.78 2.69 -48.54
CA TYR A 15 -9.72 2.20 -47.55
C TYR A 15 -10.72 3.27 -47.12
N PHE A 16 -11.81 2.83 -46.50
CA PHE A 16 -12.91 3.68 -46.07
C PHE A 16 -13.18 3.44 -44.59
N ILE A 17 -13.25 4.52 -43.82
CA ILE A 17 -13.60 4.45 -42.40
C ILE A 17 -15.12 4.28 -42.30
N PRO A 18 -15.62 3.34 -41.48
CA PRO A 18 -17.05 3.15 -41.28
C PRO A 18 -17.74 4.43 -40.79
N ALA A 19 -18.81 4.85 -41.47
CA ALA A 19 -19.62 5.96 -40.97
C ALA A 19 -20.42 5.53 -39.73
N ARG A 20 -20.39 6.37 -38.68
CA ARG A 20 -21.20 6.16 -37.45
C ARG A 20 -22.62 6.70 -37.58
N GLN A 21 -22.92 7.47 -38.62
CA GLN A 21 -24.20 8.14 -38.84
C GLN A 21 -24.79 7.75 -40.20
N THR A 22 -26.12 7.76 -40.28
CA THR A 22 -26.88 7.56 -41.51
C THR A 22 -27.24 8.90 -42.12
N GLY A 23 -27.04 9.08 -43.43
CA GLY A 23 -27.33 10.35 -44.12
C GLY A 23 -26.38 10.64 -45.27
N ARG A 24 -26.30 11.92 -45.68
CA ARG A 24 -25.32 12.37 -46.68
C ARG A 24 -23.93 12.38 -46.04
N ILE A 25 -23.05 11.53 -46.55
CA ILE A 25 -21.68 11.39 -46.05
C ILE A 25 -20.73 12.10 -47.00
N LEU A 26 -19.88 12.98 -46.47
CA LEU A 26 -18.72 13.49 -47.20
C LEU A 26 -17.46 12.81 -46.68
N TYR A 27 -16.85 12.03 -47.55
CA TYR A 27 -15.57 11.41 -47.31
C TYR A 27 -14.43 12.39 -47.65
N LYS A 28 -13.61 12.69 -46.64
CA LYS A 28 -12.37 13.45 -46.79
C LYS A 28 -11.17 12.50 -46.86
N PRO A 29 -10.21 12.72 -47.77
CA PRO A 29 -9.01 11.90 -47.82
C PRO A 29 -8.11 12.26 -46.64
N MET A 30 -7.71 11.24 -45.89
CA MET A 30 -6.85 11.31 -44.71
C MET A 30 -5.78 10.24 -44.83
N LEU A 31 -4.67 10.43 -44.12
CA LEU A 31 -3.69 9.38 -43.93
C LEU A 31 -4.01 8.62 -42.64
N PHE A 32 -4.26 7.33 -42.74
CA PHE A 32 -4.42 6.45 -41.58
C PHE A 32 -3.11 5.75 -41.28
N GLY A 33 -2.60 5.92 -40.07
CA GLY A 33 -1.44 5.20 -39.55
C GLY A 33 -1.83 4.30 -38.39
N CYS A 34 -1.35 3.05 -38.40
CA CYS A 34 -1.55 2.08 -37.34
C CYS A 34 -0.21 1.40 -37.01
N ALA A 35 0.17 1.42 -35.74
CA ALA A 35 1.37 0.75 -35.22
C ALA A 35 1.04 -0.06 -33.97
N ASN A 36 1.80 -1.12 -33.73
CA ASN A 36 1.87 -1.76 -32.42
C ASN A 36 3.07 -1.18 -31.67
N VAL A 37 2.83 -0.76 -30.43
CA VAL A 37 3.84 -0.23 -29.52
C VAL A 37 4.02 -1.21 -28.38
N HIS A 38 5.23 -1.75 -28.26
CA HIS A 38 5.60 -2.67 -27.19
C HIS A 38 6.28 -1.88 -26.06
N PHE A 39 5.63 -1.79 -24.90
CA PHE A 39 6.21 -1.19 -23.70
C PHE A 39 6.89 -2.28 -22.87
N ARG A 40 8.19 -2.10 -22.58
CA ARG A 40 8.96 -3.00 -21.73
C ARG A 40 9.79 -2.23 -20.71
N ASP A 41 9.59 -2.52 -19.43
CA ASP A 41 10.45 -2.05 -18.35
C ASP A 41 10.55 -3.14 -17.27
N SER A 42 11.73 -3.76 -17.16
CA SER A 42 11.97 -4.84 -16.19
C SER A 42 12.01 -4.35 -14.74
N LYS A 43 12.36 -3.08 -14.49
CA LYS A 43 12.38 -2.51 -13.14
C LYS A 43 10.96 -2.21 -12.65
N ALA A 44 10.09 -1.77 -13.56
CA ALA A 44 8.68 -1.53 -13.27
C ALA A 44 7.80 -2.78 -13.43
N GLY A 45 8.35 -3.88 -13.96
CA GLY A 45 7.60 -5.13 -14.20
C GLY A 45 6.57 -5.00 -15.32
N VAL A 46 6.85 -4.16 -16.32
CA VAL A 46 5.93 -3.83 -17.41
C VAL A 46 6.31 -4.58 -18.67
N GLU A 47 5.35 -5.33 -19.21
CA GLU A 47 5.33 -5.85 -20.58
C GLU A 47 3.91 -5.68 -21.11
N HIS A 48 3.73 -4.75 -22.05
CA HIS A 48 2.40 -4.39 -22.54
C HIS A 48 2.42 -3.93 -23.98
N ASP A 49 1.45 -4.39 -24.75
CA ASP A 49 1.30 -4.07 -26.16
C ASP A 49 0.07 -3.19 -26.36
N THR A 50 0.23 -2.08 -27.06
CA THR A 50 -0.86 -1.16 -27.39
C THR A 50 -0.85 -0.85 -28.88
N ALA A 51 -2.02 -0.89 -29.51
CA ALA A 51 -2.20 -0.37 -30.85
C ALA A 51 -2.31 1.17 -30.80
N ALA A 52 -1.53 1.84 -31.63
CA ALA A 52 -1.53 3.28 -31.79
C ALA A 52 -2.02 3.63 -33.20
N CYS A 53 -3.28 4.05 -33.29
CA CYS A 53 -3.94 4.40 -34.55
C CYS A 53 -4.18 5.91 -34.60
N TYR A 54 -3.88 6.54 -35.74
CA TYR A 54 -4.04 7.98 -35.95
C TYR A 54 -4.57 8.28 -37.34
N LEU A 55 -5.31 9.39 -37.44
CA LEU A 55 -5.74 10.00 -38.69
C LEU A 55 -5.10 11.37 -38.84
N ALA A 56 -4.30 11.53 -39.89
CA ALA A 56 -3.67 12.80 -40.22
C ALA A 56 -4.35 13.43 -41.44
N PRO A 57 -4.66 14.74 -41.40
CA PRO A 57 -5.12 15.46 -42.58
C PRO A 57 -4.09 15.39 -43.71
N LEU A 58 -4.55 15.08 -44.91
CA LEU A 58 -3.74 15.27 -46.12
C LEU A 58 -3.81 16.76 -46.50
N GLY A 59 -2.78 17.51 -46.13
CA GLY A 59 -2.64 18.93 -46.46
C GLY A 59 -2.32 19.17 -47.93
N SER A 60 -2.60 20.40 -48.39
CA SER A 60 -2.17 20.91 -49.69
C SER A 60 -1.05 21.92 -49.45
N GLY A 61 0.18 21.45 -49.27
CA GLY A 61 1.34 22.31 -49.03
C GLY A 61 2.65 21.56 -49.26
N PRO A 62 3.73 22.26 -49.64
CA PRO A 62 5.02 21.62 -49.91
C PRO A 62 5.65 21.15 -48.60
N GLY A 63 5.45 19.87 -48.26
CA GLY A 63 6.09 19.25 -47.11
C GLY A 63 5.25 18.18 -46.43
N GLY A 64 5.19 16.98 -47.00
CA GLY A 64 4.77 15.76 -46.31
C GLY A 64 3.46 15.84 -45.50
N VAL A 65 3.30 14.93 -44.54
CA VAL A 65 2.18 14.93 -43.58
C VAL A 65 2.63 15.56 -42.27
N ASP A 66 1.83 16.50 -41.77
CA ASP A 66 2.00 17.05 -40.42
C ASP A 66 1.34 16.12 -39.40
N TRP A 67 2.15 15.29 -38.75
CA TRP A 67 1.68 14.40 -37.71
C TRP A 67 1.29 15.11 -36.40
N ASN A 68 1.61 16.39 -36.22
CA ASN A 68 1.12 17.15 -35.06
C ASN A 68 -0.37 17.48 -35.18
N ALA A 69 -0.89 17.53 -36.42
CA ALA A 69 -2.31 17.68 -36.70
C ALA A 69 -3.05 16.33 -36.75
N ALA A 70 -2.37 15.22 -36.43
CA ALA A 70 -2.99 13.90 -36.42
C ALA A 70 -3.79 13.68 -35.14
N GLU A 71 -4.97 13.08 -35.29
CA GLU A 71 -5.85 12.77 -34.17
C GLU A 71 -5.86 11.25 -33.91
N PRO A 72 -5.93 10.81 -32.64
CA PRO A 72 -6.11 9.39 -32.32
C PRO A 72 -7.38 8.84 -32.98
N SER A 73 -7.27 7.63 -33.52
CA SER A 73 -8.39 6.93 -34.16
C SER A 73 -8.88 5.80 -33.24
N ASP A 74 -10.20 5.76 -33.04
CA ASP A 74 -10.88 4.62 -32.39
C ASP A 74 -10.89 3.35 -33.28
N PHE A 75 -10.62 3.51 -34.58
CA PHE A 75 -10.56 2.41 -35.54
C PHE A 75 -9.14 1.85 -35.68
N SER A 76 -9.06 0.54 -35.84
CA SER A 76 -7.85 -0.21 -36.20
C SER A 76 -7.77 -0.49 -37.70
N ASP A 77 -6.64 -1.04 -38.15
CA ASP A 77 -6.44 -1.45 -39.54
C ASP A 77 -7.43 -2.54 -39.98
N THR A 78 -7.95 -3.35 -39.06
CA THR A 78 -8.94 -4.40 -39.36
C THR A 78 -10.37 -3.87 -39.48
N ASP A 79 -10.65 -2.66 -38.99
CA ASP A 79 -11.98 -2.05 -39.07
C ASP A 79 -12.23 -1.31 -40.40
N LEU A 80 -11.16 -1.13 -41.19
CA LEU A 80 -11.20 -0.42 -42.46
C LEU A 80 -11.93 -1.20 -43.54
N LYS A 81 -12.86 -0.53 -44.24
CA LYS A 81 -13.61 -1.12 -45.36
C LYS A 81 -12.86 -0.94 -46.67
N THR A 82 -13.06 -1.88 -47.60
CA THR A 82 -12.56 -1.79 -48.98
C THR A 82 -13.54 -1.10 -49.93
N ARG A 83 -14.76 -0.80 -49.46
CA ARG A 83 -15.80 -0.07 -50.21
C ARG A 83 -16.42 1.01 -49.31
N PRO A 84 -16.82 2.17 -49.87
CA PRO A 84 -17.49 3.22 -49.13
C PRO A 84 -18.92 2.80 -48.74
N ASP A 85 -19.47 3.48 -47.73
CA ASP A 85 -20.89 3.38 -47.40
C ASP A 85 -21.74 4.05 -48.51
N SER A 86 -22.98 3.58 -48.67
CA SER A 86 -23.87 4.03 -49.75
C SER A 86 -24.23 5.52 -49.63
N GLY A 87 -24.31 6.21 -50.76
CA GLY A 87 -24.66 7.64 -50.80
C GLY A 87 -23.54 8.61 -50.38
N GLY A 88 -22.30 8.12 -50.23
CA GLY A 88 -21.14 8.95 -49.94
C GLY A 88 -20.66 9.79 -51.14
N THR A 89 -20.17 10.99 -50.85
CA THR A 89 -19.45 11.85 -51.81
C THR A 89 -18.00 12.04 -51.36
N PHE A 90 -17.10 12.35 -52.29
CA PHE A 90 -15.66 12.41 -52.03
C PHE A 90 -15.09 13.81 -52.26
N ALA A 91 -14.31 14.28 -51.29
CA ALA A 91 -13.51 15.50 -51.43
C ALA A 91 -12.32 15.27 -52.40
N ALA A 92 -11.69 16.36 -52.83
CA ALA A 92 -10.57 16.28 -53.75
C ALA A 92 -9.36 15.59 -53.09
N LEU A 93 -8.72 14.68 -53.82
CA LEU A 93 -7.50 14.02 -53.39
C LEU A 93 -6.28 14.89 -53.74
N PRO A 94 -5.39 15.20 -52.79
CA PRO A 94 -4.14 15.88 -53.08
C PRO A 94 -3.27 15.06 -54.06
N PRO A 95 -2.59 15.69 -55.05
CA PRO A 95 -1.77 14.96 -56.04
C PRO A 95 -0.65 14.12 -55.44
N GLU A 96 -0.17 14.48 -54.24
CA GLU A 96 0.87 13.73 -53.56
C GLU A 96 0.42 12.34 -53.11
N ALA A 97 -0.86 12.19 -52.77
CA ALA A 97 -1.46 10.94 -52.31
C ALA A 97 -1.71 9.93 -53.43
N THR A 98 -1.24 10.20 -54.66
CA THR A 98 -1.22 9.25 -55.78
C THR A 98 0.17 8.69 -56.06
N ARG A 99 1.16 8.92 -55.18
CA ARG A 99 2.55 8.44 -55.34
C ARG A 99 2.92 7.43 -54.24
N ALA A 100 3.31 6.21 -54.58
CA ALA A 100 3.72 5.22 -53.57
C ALA A 100 4.92 5.67 -52.69
N ALA A 101 5.85 6.44 -53.25
CA ALA A 101 6.98 7.01 -52.50
C ALA A 101 6.54 7.93 -51.34
N PHE A 102 5.38 8.58 -51.48
CA PHE A 102 4.80 9.41 -50.42
C PHE A 102 4.42 8.57 -49.20
N PHE A 103 3.71 7.46 -49.40
CA PHE A 103 3.34 6.56 -48.30
C PHE A 103 4.56 5.93 -47.61
N LYS A 104 5.59 5.55 -48.37
CA LYS A 104 6.85 5.04 -47.79
C LYS A 104 7.52 6.07 -46.87
N SER A 105 7.55 7.35 -47.26
CA SER A 105 8.06 8.44 -46.42
C SER A 105 7.18 8.68 -45.19
N CYS A 106 5.85 8.60 -45.37
CA CYS A 106 4.88 8.70 -44.28
C CYS A 106 5.04 7.57 -43.26
N THR A 107 5.35 6.34 -43.67
CA THR A 107 5.62 5.22 -42.77
C THR A 107 6.78 5.49 -41.82
N GLY A 108 7.88 6.04 -42.32
CA GLY A 108 9.04 6.39 -41.48
C GLY A 108 8.72 7.52 -40.49
N SER A 109 8.10 8.60 -40.98
CA SER A 109 7.72 9.74 -40.12
C SER A 109 6.63 9.38 -39.10
N PHE A 110 5.70 8.48 -39.45
CA PHE A 110 4.69 7.95 -38.54
C PHE A 110 5.34 7.16 -37.40
N ALA A 111 6.27 6.24 -37.72
CA ALA A 111 6.99 5.47 -36.71
C ALA A 111 7.74 6.40 -35.73
N ASP A 112 8.38 7.45 -36.26
CA ASP A 112 9.07 8.46 -35.46
C ASP A 112 8.13 9.29 -34.59
N MET A 113 6.94 9.66 -35.09
CA MET A 113 5.93 10.34 -34.28
C MET A 113 5.44 9.46 -33.14
N VAL A 114 5.02 8.21 -33.44
CA VAL A 114 4.55 7.26 -32.43
C VAL A 114 5.62 7.00 -31.38
N PHE A 115 6.88 6.83 -31.77
CA PHE A 115 7.99 6.67 -30.83
C PHE A 115 8.16 7.88 -29.90
N ARG A 116 7.97 9.11 -30.40
CA ARG A 116 8.15 10.34 -29.61
C ARG A 116 6.99 10.61 -28.64
N THR A 117 5.76 10.25 -29.03
CA THR A 117 4.55 10.59 -28.29
C THR A 117 4.04 9.45 -27.42
N ALA A 118 4.31 8.19 -27.79
CA ALA A 118 3.86 7.04 -27.03
C ALA A 118 4.51 7.00 -25.65
N SER A 119 3.67 6.98 -24.63
CA SER A 119 4.10 6.84 -23.24
C SER A 119 3.02 6.11 -22.47
N LEU A 120 3.46 5.25 -21.55
CA LEU A 120 2.60 4.51 -20.65
C LEU A 120 2.82 5.07 -19.24
N LYS A 121 1.77 5.66 -18.69
CA LYS A 121 1.78 6.24 -17.34
C LYS A 121 1.23 5.23 -16.34
N LEU A 122 2.00 4.99 -15.28
CA LEU A 122 1.67 4.08 -14.19
C LEU A 122 1.88 4.78 -12.86
N LEU A 123 1.24 4.26 -11.82
CA LEU A 123 1.42 4.72 -10.44
C LEU A 123 2.36 3.77 -9.71
N ARG A 124 3.19 4.30 -8.83
CA ARG A 124 4.09 3.52 -7.98
C ARG A 124 3.86 3.86 -6.51
N SER A 125 3.77 2.82 -5.70
CA SER A 125 3.89 2.91 -4.26
C SER A 125 5.35 2.67 -3.85
N PRO A 126 6.09 3.69 -3.39
CA PRO A 126 7.42 3.49 -2.84
C PRO A 126 7.41 2.67 -1.55
N GLN A 127 6.38 2.80 -0.71
CA GLN A 127 6.28 2.12 0.58
C GLN A 127 6.11 0.60 0.40
N PHE A 128 5.19 0.20 -0.48
CA PHE A 128 4.88 -1.20 -0.74
C PHE A 128 5.68 -1.78 -1.92
N LYS A 129 6.47 -0.97 -2.61
CA LYS A 129 7.31 -1.33 -3.76
C LYS A 129 6.51 -2.00 -4.89
N GLN A 130 5.31 -1.48 -5.15
CA GLN A 130 4.42 -1.97 -6.20
C GLN A 130 4.15 -0.90 -7.24
N VAL A 131 3.87 -1.35 -8.46
CA VAL A 131 3.46 -0.51 -9.59
C VAL A 131 2.02 -0.89 -9.96
N SER A 132 1.25 0.08 -10.45
CA SER A 132 -0.10 -0.13 -10.97
C SER A 132 -0.07 -0.97 -12.24
N LYS A 133 -1.18 -1.64 -12.54
CA LYS A 133 -1.39 -2.26 -13.86
C LYS A 133 -1.69 -1.18 -14.89
N VAL A 134 -1.55 -1.54 -16.16
CA VAL A 134 -1.92 -0.66 -17.28
C VAL A 134 -3.42 -0.36 -17.22
N GLY A 135 -3.77 0.93 -17.24
CA GLY A 135 -5.15 1.39 -17.15
C GLY A 135 -5.82 1.21 -15.79
N GLU A 136 -5.10 0.75 -14.76
CA GLU A 136 -5.63 0.64 -13.39
C GLU A 136 -5.90 2.04 -12.83
N SER A 137 -7.10 2.26 -12.30
CA SER A 137 -7.41 3.51 -11.63
C SER A 137 -6.61 3.62 -10.33
N GLU A 138 -6.34 4.85 -9.88
CA GLU A 138 -5.66 5.06 -8.59
C GLU A 138 -6.42 4.38 -7.44
N ARG A 139 -7.77 4.40 -7.48
CA ARG A 139 -8.62 3.78 -6.49
C ARG A 139 -8.40 2.26 -6.42
N ASP A 140 -8.42 1.60 -7.57
CA ASP A 140 -8.24 0.14 -7.64
C ASP A 140 -6.82 -0.25 -7.22
N PHE A 141 -5.83 0.56 -7.61
CA PHE A 141 -4.46 0.35 -7.17
C PHE A 141 -4.33 0.47 -5.64
N ARG A 142 -4.91 1.50 -5.03
CA ARG A 142 -4.92 1.66 -3.56
C ARG A 142 -5.63 0.50 -2.85
N LEU A 143 -6.71 -0.05 -3.43
CA LEU A 143 -7.38 -1.23 -2.89
C LEU A 143 -6.44 -2.44 -2.89
N ARG A 144 -5.70 -2.66 -3.98
CA ARG A 144 -4.70 -3.74 -4.05
C ARG A 144 -3.58 -3.54 -3.02
N LEU A 145 -3.12 -2.31 -2.82
CA LEU A 145 -2.12 -1.99 -1.79
C LEU A 145 -2.61 -2.30 -0.35
N GLN A 146 -3.93 -2.30 -0.09
CA GLN A 146 -4.46 -2.67 1.23
C GLN A 146 -4.10 -4.10 1.63
N GLN A 147 -4.10 -5.04 0.68
CA GLN A 147 -3.72 -6.41 0.98
C GLN A 147 -2.25 -6.47 1.43
N SER A 148 -1.35 -5.86 0.66
CA SER A 148 0.07 -5.84 0.99
C SER A 148 0.39 -5.05 2.26
N ALA A 149 -0.41 -4.03 2.57
CA ALA A 149 -0.31 -3.32 3.84
C ALA A 149 -0.67 -4.20 5.03
N ARG A 150 -1.68 -5.07 4.90
CA ARG A 150 -2.03 -6.04 5.96
C ARG A 150 -0.90 -7.05 6.15
N GLU A 151 -0.42 -7.65 5.06
CA GLU A 151 0.67 -8.63 5.10
C GLU A 151 1.93 -8.04 5.75
N GLN A 152 2.36 -6.83 5.35
CA GLN A 152 3.52 -6.17 5.96
C GLN A 152 3.30 -5.75 7.41
N ARG A 153 2.06 -5.38 7.78
CA ARG A 153 1.71 -5.01 9.15
C ARG A 153 1.77 -6.25 10.04
N ASP A 154 1.17 -7.35 9.61
CA ASP A 154 1.18 -8.61 10.37
C ASP A 154 2.62 -9.09 10.56
N GLU A 155 3.45 -9.06 9.52
CA GLU A 155 4.87 -9.40 9.63
C GLU A 155 5.62 -8.52 10.65
N GLN A 156 5.38 -7.20 10.64
CA GLN A 156 6.03 -6.27 11.57
C GLN A 156 5.48 -6.36 13.00
N VAL A 157 4.19 -6.62 13.17
CA VAL A 157 3.58 -6.90 14.48
C VAL A 157 4.16 -8.19 15.06
N GLU A 158 4.34 -9.24 14.27
CA GLU A 158 5.01 -10.48 14.73
C GLU A 158 6.46 -10.23 15.15
N LYS A 159 7.21 -9.41 14.40
CA LYS A 159 8.57 -8.99 14.82
C LYS A 159 8.54 -8.24 16.15
N LEU A 160 7.58 -7.35 16.35
CA LEU A 160 7.38 -6.65 17.63
C LEU A 160 7.01 -7.65 18.74
N ARG A 161 6.09 -8.58 18.50
CA ARG A 161 5.72 -9.63 19.47
C ARG A 161 6.95 -10.42 19.91
N ASN A 162 7.77 -10.86 18.96
CA ASN A 162 9.02 -11.57 19.26
C ASN A 162 10.03 -10.74 20.06
N LYS A 163 10.10 -9.42 19.83
CA LYS A 163 10.95 -8.48 20.58
C LYS A 163 10.47 -8.28 22.03
N TYR A 164 9.16 -8.25 22.26
CA TYR A 164 8.55 -7.92 23.56
C TYR A 164 8.22 -9.14 24.42
N ALA A 165 7.89 -10.29 23.82
CA ALA A 165 7.55 -11.54 24.50
C ALA A 165 8.56 -11.96 25.61
N PRO A 166 9.88 -11.99 25.37
CA PRO A 166 10.82 -12.38 26.42
C PRO A 166 10.88 -11.39 27.59
N LYS A 167 10.67 -10.09 27.33
CA LYS A 167 10.64 -9.06 28.38
C LYS A 167 9.40 -9.17 29.25
N VAL A 168 8.25 -9.42 28.62
CA VAL A 168 6.97 -9.67 29.31
C VAL A 168 7.07 -10.94 30.16
N ALA A 169 7.60 -12.02 29.60
CA ALA A 169 7.81 -13.27 30.34
C ALA A 169 8.71 -13.06 31.56
N ALA A 170 9.85 -12.38 31.39
CA ALA A 170 10.76 -12.09 32.50
C ALA A 170 10.12 -11.24 33.62
N LEU A 171 9.27 -10.26 33.27
CA LEU A 171 8.53 -9.47 34.27
C LEU A 171 7.46 -10.29 34.97
N ARG A 172 6.69 -11.11 34.23
CA ARG A 172 5.68 -12.02 34.82
C ARG A 172 6.30 -13.02 35.78
N ASP A 173 7.43 -13.61 35.42
CA ASP A 173 8.18 -14.52 36.29
C ASP A 173 8.67 -13.81 37.57
N ARG A 174 9.10 -12.55 37.46
CA ARG A 174 9.51 -11.74 38.63
C ARG A 174 8.32 -11.38 39.52
N ILE A 175 7.18 -11.02 38.94
CA ILE A 175 5.93 -10.74 39.66
C ILE A 175 5.52 -11.97 40.44
N SER A 176 5.44 -13.14 39.79
CA SER A 176 5.05 -14.39 40.44
C SER A 176 5.94 -14.74 41.63
N ARG A 177 7.27 -14.58 41.50
CA ARG A 177 8.21 -14.79 42.62
C ARG A 177 8.03 -13.76 43.74
N ALA A 178 7.75 -12.50 43.40
CA ALA A 178 7.52 -11.45 44.38
C ALA A 178 6.20 -11.66 45.14
N GLU A 179 5.13 -12.09 44.48
CA GLU A 179 3.85 -12.46 45.09
C GLU A 179 4.00 -13.66 46.05
N GLN A 180 4.76 -14.68 45.65
CA GLN A 180 5.09 -15.80 46.53
C GLN A 180 5.81 -15.33 47.81
N ALA A 181 6.77 -14.39 47.67
CA ALA A 181 7.47 -13.82 48.82
C ALA A 181 6.53 -13.01 49.74
N VAL A 182 5.60 -12.23 49.17
CA VAL A 182 4.55 -11.53 49.94
C VAL A 182 3.73 -12.53 50.75
N GLN A 183 3.30 -13.64 50.13
CA GLN A 183 2.49 -14.64 50.81
C GLN A 183 3.23 -15.31 51.98
N VAL A 184 4.52 -15.58 51.80
CA VAL A 184 5.38 -16.10 52.88
C VAL A 184 5.52 -15.09 54.02
N GLN A 185 5.74 -13.80 53.73
CA GLN A 185 5.86 -12.79 54.78
C GLN A 185 4.53 -12.53 55.50
N LYS A 186 3.40 -12.57 54.79
CA LYS A 186 2.06 -12.48 55.39
C LYS A 186 1.78 -13.61 56.37
N SER A 187 2.16 -14.84 56.03
CA SER A 187 1.96 -16.00 56.90
C SER A 187 2.84 -15.93 58.16
N GLN A 188 4.10 -15.49 58.02
CA GLN A 188 5.02 -15.26 59.14
C GLN A 188 4.52 -14.15 60.08
N ALA A 189 4.11 -13.01 59.54
CA ALA A 189 3.55 -11.90 60.32
C ALA A 189 2.26 -12.31 61.08
N SER A 190 1.44 -13.17 60.46
CA SER A 190 0.22 -13.70 61.09
C SER A 190 0.54 -14.68 62.24
N ALA A 191 1.53 -15.56 62.03
CA ALA A 191 2.00 -16.49 63.07
C ALA A 191 2.62 -15.75 64.27
N ALA A 192 3.41 -14.72 64.03
CA ALA A 192 4.01 -13.89 65.07
C ALA A 192 2.96 -13.11 65.87
N LYS A 193 1.90 -12.59 65.21
CA LYS A 193 0.75 -11.98 65.88
C LYS A 193 0.01 -12.97 66.79
N LEU A 194 -0.25 -14.19 66.33
CA LEU A 194 -0.86 -15.27 67.12
C LEU A 194 -0.02 -15.62 68.36
N GLN A 195 1.30 -15.78 68.19
CA GLN A 195 2.20 -16.09 69.30
C GLN A 195 2.30 -14.95 70.32
N THR A 196 2.22 -13.71 69.85
CA THR A 196 2.18 -12.51 70.71
C THR A 196 0.86 -12.41 71.48
N ALA A 197 -0.28 -12.77 70.86
CA ALA A 197 -1.58 -12.80 71.51
C ALA A 197 -1.69 -13.89 72.59
N VAL A 198 -1.11 -15.08 72.35
CA VAL A 198 -1.05 -16.17 73.35
C VAL A 198 -0.19 -15.77 74.56
N SER A 199 0.90 -15.04 74.33
CA SER A 199 1.80 -14.56 75.39
C SER A 199 1.19 -13.42 76.22
N ALA A 200 0.39 -12.56 75.59
CA ALA A 200 -0.36 -11.49 76.27
C ALA A 200 -1.56 -12.04 77.07
N GLY A 201 -2.23 -13.09 76.58
CA GLY A 201 -3.32 -13.77 77.29
C GLY A 201 -2.88 -14.45 78.60
N ALA A 202 -1.65 -14.99 78.64
CA ALA A 202 -1.09 -15.58 79.85
C ALA A 202 -0.71 -14.53 80.92
N ALA A 203 -0.31 -13.32 80.52
CA ALA A 203 0.02 -12.23 81.45
C ALA A 203 -1.23 -11.63 82.11
N LEU A 204 -2.36 -11.57 81.40
CA LEU A 204 -3.62 -11.06 81.94
C LEU A 204 -4.36 -12.10 82.80
N LEU A 205 -4.26 -13.40 82.48
CA LEU A 205 -4.82 -14.47 83.32
C LEU A 205 -4.04 -14.71 84.63
N GLY A 206 -2.74 -14.36 84.67
CA GLY A 206 -1.93 -14.40 85.91
C GLY A 206 -2.22 -13.27 86.90
N ALA A 207 -2.87 -12.19 86.47
CA ALA A 207 -3.19 -11.04 87.33
C ALA A 207 -4.51 -11.22 88.12
N LEU A 208 -5.38 -12.16 87.72
CA LEU A 208 -6.70 -12.37 88.33
C LEU A 208 -6.76 -13.57 89.30
N THR A 209 -5.68 -14.33 89.47
CA THR A 209 -5.63 -15.52 90.34
C THR A 209 -4.76 -15.38 91.59
N GLY A 210 -4.49 -14.13 92.00
CA GLY A 210 -4.15 -13.72 93.36
C GLY A 210 -3.61 -14.77 94.34
N ARG A 211 -2.40 -15.31 94.11
CA ARG A 211 -1.63 -15.95 95.18
C ARG A 211 -0.12 -15.81 94.94
N LYS A 212 0.47 -14.96 95.78
CA LYS A 212 1.88 -14.79 96.13
C LYS A 212 2.90 -15.63 95.33
N VAL A 213 3.75 -14.95 94.57
CA VAL A 213 5.12 -15.42 94.30
C VAL A 213 6.09 -14.25 94.52
N ALA A 214 6.53 -14.13 95.76
CA ALA A 214 7.82 -13.51 96.08
C ALA A 214 8.86 -14.64 96.05
N SER A 215 9.59 -14.78 94.95
CA SER A 215 10.91 -15.43 94.94
C SER A 215 11.77 -14.78 93.85
N ALA A 216 13.05 -14.61 94.16
CA ALA A 216 13.99 -13.66 93.55
C ALA A 216 14.51 -14.03 92.14
N GLY A 217 13.63 -14.39 91.19
CA GLY A 217 14.04 -14.95 89.90
C GLY A 217 13.57 -14.22 88.62
N ASN A 218 13.02 -13.00 88.67
CA ASN A 218 12.23 -12.46 87.54
C ASN A 218 12.52 -11.02 87.11
N VAL A 219 13.77 -10.55 87.15
CA VAL A 219 14.15 -9.25 86.57
C VAL A 219 14.19 -9.28 85.02
N GLY A 220 14.20 -10.47 84.39
CA GLY A 220 14.33 -10.62 82.93
C GLY A 220 13.05 -10.49 82.10
N ARG A 221 11.85 -10.40 82.69
CA ARG A 221 10.57 -10.54 81.94
C ARG A 221 9.87 -9.23 81.56
N VAL A 222 10.30 -8.08 82.09
CA VAL A 222 9.75 -6.77 81.71
C VAL A 222 10.28 -6.29 80.34
N ALA A 223 11.43 -6.79 79.88
CA ALA A 223 11.99 -6.44 78.59
C ALA A 223 11.34 -7.16 77.38
N THR A 224 10.43 -8.12 77.60
CA THR A 224 9.88 -8.97 76.52
C THR A 224 8.63 -8.35 75.87
N ALA A 225 7.84 -7.55 76.59
CA ALA A 225 6.66 -6.88 76.04
C ALA A 225 7.00 -5.71 75.10
N ALA A 226 8.06 -4.93 75.40
CA ALA A 226 8.54 -3.85 74.53
C ALA A 226 9.24 -4.36 73.25
N ARG A 227 9.86 -5.54 73.29
CA ARG A 227 10.47 -6.17 72.11
C ARG A 227 9.44 -6.84 71.18
N GLY A 228 8.32 -7.34 71.71
CA GLY A 228 7.25 -7.96 70.93
C GLY A 228 6.54 -6.98 69.98
N ALA A 229 6.25 -5.76 70.46
CA ALA A 229 5.66 -4.71 69.63
C ALA A 229 6.59 -4.24 68.50
N GLY A 230 7.90 -4.10 68.77
CA GLY A 230 8.89 -3.74 67.75
C GLY A 230 9.10 -4.83 66.68
N ARG A 231 8.97 -6.12 67.04
CA ARG A 231 9.03 -7.23 66.07
C ARG A 231 7.79 -7.27 65.18
N ALA A 232 6.60 -7.13 65.76
CA ALA A 232 5.35 -7.08 64.98
C ALA A 232 5.28 -5.87 64.03
N ALA A 233 5.79 -4.70 64.45
CA ALA A 233 5.87 -3.52 63.59
C ALA A 233 6.88 -3.70 62.44
N ARG A 234 8.03 -4.34 62.70
CA ARG A 234 9.02 -4.67 61.65
C ARG A 234 8.44 -5.65 60.63
N GLU A 235 7.81 -6.73 61.08
CA GLU A 235 7.21 -7.75 60.19
C GLU A 235 6.04 -7.18 59.37
N ALA A 236 5.24 -6.25 59.92
CA ALA A 236 4.24 -5.53 59.15
C ALA A 236 4.87 -4.64 58.06
N GLY A 237 5.95 -3.93 58.38
CA GLY A 237 6.70 -3.15 57.41
C GLY A 237 7.42 -4.00 56.35
N ASP A 238 7.77 -5.25 56.68
CA ASP A 238 8.37 -6.19 55.72
C ASP A 238 7.34 -6.58 54.64
N VAL A 239 6.12 -6.93 55.05
CA VAL A 239 4.99 -7.22 54.14
C VAL A 239 4.71 -6.03 53.23
N GLU A 240 4.64 -4.82 53.78
CA GLU A 240 4.41 -3.60 52.99
C GLU A 240 5.48 -3.38 51.92
N ARG A 241 6.77 -3.55 52.26
CA ARG A 241 7.87 -3.43 51.29
C ARG A 241 7.81 -4.51 50.22
N ALA A 242 7.39 -5.72 50.57
CA ALA A 242 7.21 -6.81 49.61
C ALA A 242 6.04 -6.51 48.63
N GLU A 243 4.93 -5.96 49.12
CA GLU A 243 3.79 -5.53 48.28
C GLU A 243 4.16 -4.37 47.37
N GLN A 244 4.90 -3.37 47.88
CA GLN A 244 5.42 -2.27 47.06
C GLN A 244 6.31 -2.78 45.92
N ARG A 245 7.09 -3.84 46.14
CA ARG A 245 7.92 -4.45 45.09
C ARG A 245 7.08 -5.12 44.00
N VAL A 246 6.00 -5.81 44.36
CA VAL A 246 5.03 -6.34 43.37
C VAL A 246 4.45 -5.20 42.55
N ALA A 247 3.96 -4.15 43.21
CA ALA A 247 3.36 -2.99 42.54
C ALA A 247 4.33 -2.28 41.58
N VAL A 248 5.64 -2.21 41.89
CA VAL A 248 6.66 -1.69 40.98
C VAL A 248 6.79 -2.55 39.73
N LEU A 249 6.84 -3.88 39.88
CA LEU A 249 6.96 -4.81 38.76
C LEU A 249 5.71 -4.82 37.86
N GLU A 250 4.52 -4.73 38.46
CA GLU A 250 3.26 -4.58 37.72
C GLU A 250 3.23 -3.29 36.92
N ARG A 251 3.67 -2.16 37.49
CA ARG A 251 3.80 -0.90 36.75
C ARG A 251 4.76 -1.02 35.56
N GLN A 252 5.90 -1.68 35.76
CA GLN A 252 6.85 -1.94 34.67
C GLN A 252 6.24 -2.82 33.56
N LEU A 253 5.44 -3.82 33.92
CA LEU A 253 4.73 -4.65 32.95
C LEU A 253 3.70 -3.82 32.15
N HIS A 254 2.90 -3.00 32.83
CA HIS A 254 1.93 -2.12 32.18
C HIS A 254 2.59 -1.10 31.25
N GLU A 255 3.70 -0.48 31.68
CA GLU A 255 4.45 0.46 30.85
C GLU A 255 5.00 -0.21 29.60
N LEU A 256 5.53 -1.43 29.74
CA LEU A 256 6.03 -2.22 28.62
C LEU A 256 4.91 -2.62 27.64
N GLN A 257 3.73 -2.98 28.14
CA GLN A 257 2.56 -3.28 27.31
C GLN A 257 2.06 -2.04 26.57
N ALA A 258 1.97 -0.90 27.25
CA ALA A 258 1.60 0.38 26.64
C ALA A 258 2.62 0.81 25.57
N GLN A 259 3.92 0.54 25.77
CA GLN A 259 4.93 0.79 24.76
C GLN A 259 4.73 -0.08 23.51
N PHE A 260 4.44 -1.38 23.70
CA PHE A 260 4.13 -2.28 22.60
C PHE A 260 2.90 -1.82 21.80
N GLU A 261 1.82 -1.44 22.49
CA GLU A 261 0.59 -0.93 21.86
C GLU A 261 0.87 0.35 21.04
N ARG A 262 1.62 1.30 21.59
CA ARG A 262 2.04 2.51 20.86
C ARG A 262 2.86 2.18 19.61
N GLU A 263 3.84 1.27 19.70
CA GLU A 263 4.65 0.86 18.53
C GLU A 263 3.77 0.18 17.45
N VAL A 264 2.72 -0.56 17.84
CA VAL A 264 1.76 -1.17 16.90
C VAL A 264 0.87 -0.12 16.24
N GLU A 265 0.39 0.88 16.98
CA GLU A 265 -0.41 1.99 16.44
C GLU A 265 0.39 2.85 15.47
N GLU A 266 1.62 3.21 15.82
CA GLU A 266 2.55 3.95 14.94
C GLU A 266 2.81 3.18 13.64
N LEU A 267 2.99 1.86 13.74
CA LEU A 267 3.15 0.98 12.59
C LEU A 267 1.90 0.99 11.69
N ALA A 268 0.70 0.93 12.28
CA ALA A 268 -0.56 0.97 11.54
C ALA A 268 -0.76 2.30 10.81
N ALA A 269 -0.42 3.42 11.45
CA ALA A 269 -0.47 4.75 10.86
C ALA A 269 0.53 4.91 9.70
N ARG A 270 1.75 4.39 9.86
CA ARG A 270 2.79 4.45 8.82
C ARG A 270 2.45 3.60 7.60
N LEU A 271 1.84 2.42 7.79
CA LEU A 271 1.49 1.49 6.71
C LEU A 271 0.05 1.68 6.23
N ASN A 272 -0.36 2.92 5.97
CA ASN A 272 -1.68 3.25 5.45
C ASN A 272 -1.62 3.61 3.95
N PRO A 273 -2.13 2.74 3.05
CA PRO A 273 -2.16 3.00 1.61
C PRO A 273 -3.04 4.18 1.19
N GLN A 274 -3.96 4.64 2.03
CA GLN A 274 -4.85 5.76 1.69
C GLN A 274 -4.16 7.12 1.87
N THR A 275 -3.16 7.19 2.75
CA THR A 275 -2.40 8.43 3.01
C THR A 275 -1.06 8.45 2.29
N GLU A 276 -0.64 7.32 1.70
CA GLU A 276 0.58 7.25 0.90
C GLU A 276 0.49 8.17 -0.33
N ARG A 277 1.59 8.87 -0.61
CA ARG A 277 1.80 9.60 -1.86
C ARG A 277 2.30 8.64 -2.93
N LEU A 278 1.49 8.46 -3.97
CA LEU A 278 1.86 7.67 -5.13
C LEU A 278 2.71 8.52 -6.10
N GLU A 279 3.67 7.87 -6.75
CA GLU A 279 4.55 8.49 -7.74
C GLU A 279 4.12 8.10 -9.16
N GLU A 280 4.17 9.03 -10.12
CA GLU A 280 3.95 8.72 -11.54
C GLU A 280 5.24 8.16 -12.15
N VAL A 281 5.15 6.97 -12.74
CA VAL A 281 6.20 6.33 -13.52
C VAL A 281 5.79 6.34 -14.98
N THR A 282 6.61 6.96 -15.83
CA THR A 282 6.39 6.98 -17.28
C THR A 282 7.33 5.99 -17.95
N VAL A 283 6.75 5.01 -18.65
CA VAL A 283 7.48 4.07 -19.50
C VAL A 283 7.36 4.53 -20.95
N ARG A 284 8.49 4.66 -21.64
CA ARG A 284 8.55 4.99 -23.07
C ARG A 284 9.06 3.80 -23.87
N PRO A 285 8.54 3.55 -25.08
CA PRO A 285 9.04 2.46 -25.91
C PRO A 285 10.44 2.81 -26.43
N ARG A 286 11.21 1.80 -26.87
CA ARG A 286 12.38 2.05 -27.72
C ARG A 286 11.93 2.13 -29.17
N LYS A 287 12.75 2.70 -30.04
CA LYS A 287 12.42 2.80 -31.48
C LYS A 287 12.19 1.43 -32.13
N ALA A 288 12.92 0.40 -31.69
CA ALA A 288 12.73 -0.98 -32.16
C ALA A 288 11.42 -1.63 -31.68
N ASP A 289 10.79 -1.08 -30.64
CA ASP A 289 9.56 -1.59 -30.05
C ASP A 289 8.30 -0.99 -30.73
N VAL A 290 8.47 -0.12 -31.72
CA VAL A 290 7.39 0.44 -32.53
C VAL A 290 7.34 -0.27 -33.87
N ARG A 291 6.30 -1.07 -34.10
CA ARG A 291 6.07 -1.80 -35.35
C ARG A 291 4.91 -1.19 -36.11
N VAL A 292 5.20 -0.45 -37.17
CA VAL A 292 4.15 0.05 -38.07
C VAL A 292 3.50 -1.12 -38.80
N ARG A 293 2.17 -1.22 -38.69
CA ARG A 293 1.35 -2.21 -39.37
C ARG A 293 0.84 -1.70 -40.71
N ALA A 294 0.34 -0.47 -40.73
CA ALA A 294 -0.25 0.14 -41.90
C ALA A 294 -0.04 1.66 -41.91
N VAL A 295 0.27 2.21 -43.07
CA VAL A 295 0.11 3.63 -43.40
C VAL A 295 -0.53 3.72 -44.78
N VAL A 296 -1.79 4.09 -44.82
CA VAL A 296 -2.65 3.95 -46.00
C VAL A 296 -3.53 5.17 -46.21
N LEU A 297 -4.02 5.34 -47.43
CA LEU A 297 -5.06 6.33 -47.72
C LEU A 297 -6.39 5.83 -47.14
N ALA A 298 -6.96 6.63 -46.25
CA ALA A 298 -8.26 6.37 -45.66
C ALA A 298 -9.22 7.52 -45.96
N TRP A 299 -10.42 7.17 -46.42
CA TRP A 299 -11.52 8.10 -46.59
C TRP A 299 -12.30 8.18 -45.30
N ALA A 300 -12.16 9.30 -44.59
CA ALA A 300 -12.81 9.53 -43.31
C ALA A 300 -14.17 10.23 -43.53
N PRO A 301 -15.28 9.68 -42.99
CA PRO A 301 -16.57 10.32 -43.07
C PRO A 301 -16.59 11.53 -42.13
N LEU A 302 -16.83 12.72 -42.68
CA LEU A 302 -17.15 13.89 -41.88
C LEU A 302 -18.66 13.98 -41.69
N PRO A 303 -19.15 14.28 -40.48
CA PRO A 303 -20.51 14.77 -40.33
C PRO A 303 -20.62 16.08 -41.12
N GLN A 304 -21.58 16.15 -42.03
CA GLN A 304 -21.94 17.39 -42.72
C GLN A 304 -22.93 18.20 -41.88
#